data_AF-A0AAU2LEP2-F1
#
_entry.id   AF-A0AAU2LEP2-F1
#
_cell.length_a   1.000
_cell.length_b   1.000
_cell.length_c   1.000
_cell.angle_alpha   90.00
_cell.angle_beta   90.00
_cell.angle_gamma   90.00
#
_symmetry.space_group_name_H-M   'P 1'
#
loop_
_entity.id
_entity.type
_entity.pdbx_description
1 polymer ?
#
loop_
_entity_poly.entity_id
_entity_poly.type
_entity_poly.pdbx_seq_one_letter_code
_entity_poly.pdbx_strand_id
1 'polypeptide(L)'
;MTTQPLETAPMAPTAPAPRTGITGQLDDTELTGYFAELAAAVEQADPGPAARGGWEERERVRVSVWVRTAYEHPLSAAVFGRPIGPVAHEVRAGQAAELGFRIDVGRGRAVPAKPSAEVRAVAAVAAMWAVTATAFGTAARPPRERVVADAWTVVRETIAPALVPEIPTYSWTRGTW
;
A
#
# COMPACT_ATOMS: atom_id res chain seq x y z
N MET A 1 -41.68 -25.79 -37.16
CA MET A 1 -41.43 -25.30 -35.78
C MET A 1 -40.15 -25.96 -35.32
N THR A 2 -39.06 -25.21 -35.30
CA THR A 2 -37.70 -25.74 -35.07
C THR A 2 -37.23 -25.25 -33.71
N THR A 3 -37.06 -26.17 -32.76
CA THR A 3 -36.61 -25.88 -31.40
C THR A 3 -35.09 -25.72 -31.40
N GLN A 4 -34.57 -24.54 -31.07
CA GLN A 4 -33.14 -24.35 -30.80
C GLN A 4 -32.79 -24.83 -29.39
N PRO A 5 -31.63 -25.45 -29.16
CA PRO A 5 -31.15 -25.77 -27.82
C PRO A 5 -30.57 -24.52 -27.15
N LEU A 6 -30.84 -24.38 -25.85
CA LEU A 6 -30.30 -23.34 -24.97
C LEU A 6 -28.78 -23.52 -24.84
N GLU A 7 -28.03 -22.52 -25.28
CA GLU A 7 -26.58 -22.41 -25.13
C GLU A 7 -26.25 -22.11 -23.66
N THR A 8 -25.64 -23.08 -22.99
CA THR A 8 -25.17 -22.96 -21.61
C THR A 8 -23.99 -21.99 -21.58
N ALA A 9 -24.17 -20.83 -20.94
CA ALA A 9 -23.10 -19.85 -20.73
C ALA A 9 -21.90 -20.51 -20.01
N PRO A 10 -20.65 -20.20 -20.40
CA PRO A 10 -19.48 -20.77 -19.76
C PRO A 10 -19.40 -20.26 -18.31
N MET A 11 -19.39 -21.20 -17.36
CA MET A 11 -19.05 -20.94 -15.96
C MET A 11 -17.74 -20.16 -15.91
N ALA A 12 -17.78 -18.95 -15.35
CA ALA A 12 -16.59 -18.20 -15.00
C ALA A 12 -15.67 -19.08 -14.13
N PRO A 13 -14.33 -19.01 -14.31
CA PRO A 13 -13.42 -19.79 -13.48
C PRO A 13 -13.60 -19.39 -12.02
N THR A 14 -14.14 -20.31 -11.23
CA THR A 14 -14.19 -20.22 -9.78
C THR A 14 -12.79 -19.94 -9.28
N ALA A 15 -12.61 -18.79 -8.61
CA ALA A 15 -11.36 -18.47 -7.95
C ALA A 15 -10.93 -19.66 -7.08
N PRO A 16 -9.67 -20.11 -7.13
CA PRO A 16 -9.24 -21.27 -6.37
C PRO A 16 -9.53 -21.04 -4.89
N ALA A 17 -10.19 -22.01 -4.27
CA ALA A 17 -10.47 -22.00 -2.84
C ALA A 17 -9.16 -21.79 -2.06
N PRO A 18 -9.20 -21.04 -0.93
CA PRO A 18 -8.02 -20.82 -0.13
C PRO A 18 -7.46 -22.17 0.34
N ARG A 19 -6.18 -22.41 0.07
CA ARG A 19 -5.46 -23.55 0.65
C ARG A 19 -5.36 -23.33 2.16
N THR A 20 -6.33 -23.83 2.92
CA THR A 20 -6.18 -24.06 4.35
C THR A 20 -5.11 -25.14 4.53
N GLY A 21 -3.87 -24.75 4.83
CA GLY A 21 -2.81 -25.74 4.99
C GLY A 21 -1.39 -25.24 5.21
N ILE A 22 -1.17 -24.05 5.78
CA ILE A 22 0.16 -23.69 6.30
C ILE A 22 0.01 -23.53 7.81
N THR A 23 0.07 -24.67 8.49
CA THR A 23 0.11 -24.77 9.95
C THR A 23 1.54 -24.65 10.50
N GLY A 24 2.54 -24.53 9.62
CA GLY A 24 3.93 -24.25 9.99
C GLY A 24 4.15 -22.76 10.26
N GLN A 25 5.01 -22.47 11.25
CA GLN A 25 5.59 -21.14 11.38
C GLN A 25 6.46 -20.89 10.14
N LEU A 26 6.19 -19.80 9.42
CA LEU A 26 7.05 -19.39 8.30
C LEU A 26 8.46 -19.14 8.85
N ASP A 27 9.46 -19.75 8.22
CA ASP A 27 10.85 -19.45 8.55
C ASP A 27 11.30 -18.13 7.90
N ASP A 28 12.49 -17.66 8.29
CA ASP A 28 13.02 -16.39 7.80
C ASP A 28 13.29 -16.42 6.28
N THR A 29 13.54 -17.59 5.69
CA THR A 29 13.75 -17.73 4.24
C THR A 29 12.44 -17.57 3.49
N GLU A 30 11.37 -18.21 3.97
CA GLU A 30 10.02 -18.08 3.41
C GLU A 30 9.49 -16.64 3.55
N LEU A 31 9.73 -16.00 4.69
CA LEU A 31 9.37 -14.59 4.91
C LEU A 31 10.16 -13.66 3.99
N THR A 32 11.46 -13.89 3.83
CA THR A 32 12.30 -13.09 2.92
C THR A 32 11.84 -13.26 1.48
N GLY A 33 11.57 -14.49 1.05
CA GLY A 33 11.03 -14.79 -0.29
C GLY A 33 9.69 -14.10 -0.54
N TYR A 34 8.77 -14.21 0.43
CA TYR A 34 7.49 -13.50 0.40
C TYR A 34 7.67 -12.00 0.16
N PHE A 35 8.47 -11.31 0.98
CA PHE A 35 8.64 -9.87 0.84
C PHE A 35 9.41 -9.48 -0.44
N ALA A 36 10.32 -10.33 -0.92
CA ALA A 36 11.00 -10.12 -2.19
C ALA A 36 10.03 -10.19 -3.38
N GLU A 37 9.06 -11.13 -3.38
CA GLU A 37 8.01 -11.20 -4.40
C GLU A 37 7.13 -9.95 -4.40
N LEU A 38 6.74 -9.47 -3.22
CA LEU A 38 5.96 -8.23 -3.09
C LEU A 38 6.75 -7.03 -3.63
N ALA A 39 8.03 -6.92 -3.29
CA ALA A 39 8.90 -5.85 -3.77
C ALA A 39 9.07 -5.91 -5.29
N ALA A 40 9.32 -7.09 -5.85
CA ALA A 40 9.46 -7.28 -7.30
C ALA A 40 8.19 -6.88 -8.06
N ALA A 41 7.01 -7.24 -7.55
CA ALA A 41 5.74 -6.84 -8.16
C ALA A 41 5.56 -5.31 -8.19
N VAL A 42 5.91 -4.63 -7.10
CA VAL A 42 5.85 -3.17 -7.01
C VAL A 42 6.82 -2.51 -7.99
N GLU A 43 8.06 -2.98 -8.04
CA GLU A 43 9.07 -2.43 -8.95
C GLU A 43 8.70 -2.64 -10.42
N GLN A 44 8.19 -3.83 -10.77
CA GLN A 44 7.73 -4.11 -12.14
C GLN A 44 6.57 -3.21 -12.58
N ALA A 45 5.70 -2.84 -11.64
CA ALA A 45 4.52 -2.02 -11.93
C ALA A 45 4.75 -0.51 -11.79
N ASP A 46 5.93 -0.08 -11.33
CA ASP A 46 6.22 1.34 -11.10
C ASP A 46 6.30 2.10 -12.45
N PRO A 47 5.43 3.08 -12.70
CA PRO A 47 5.49 3.91 -13.91
C PRO A 47 6.71 4.85 -13.95
N GLY A 48 7.49 4.89 -12.86
CA GLY A 48 8.70 5.69 -12.72
C GLY A 48 8.42 7.16 -12.38
N PRO A 49 9.48 7.97 -12.18
CA PRO A 49 9.37 9.38 -11.80
C PRO A 49 8.63 10.26 -12.80
N ALA A 50 8.53 9.84 -14.07
CA ALA A 50 7.89 10.56 -15.17
C ALA A 50 6.42 10.15 -15.40
N ALA A 51 5.77 9.50 -14.43
CA ALA A 51 4.37 9.11 -14.52
C ALA A 51 3.46 10.31 -14.88
N ARG A 52 2.48 10.10 -15.78
CA ARG A 52 1.61 11.18 -16.29
C ARG A 52 0.85 11.93 -15.20
N GLY A 53 0.43 11.24 -14.14
CA GLY A 53 -0.24 11.86 -12.99
C GLY A 53 0.72 12.36 -11.91
N GLY A 54 2.01 12.44 -12.22
CA GLY A 54 3.06 12.89 -11.30
C GLY A 54 3.30 11.92 -10.15
N TRP A 55 3.87 12.48 -9.08
CA TRP A 55 4.30 11.73 -7.90
C TRP A 55 3.16 10.97 -7.21
N GLU A 56 2.00 11.62 -7.03
CA GLU A 56 0.87 11.02 -6.31
C GLU A 56 0.33 9.79 -7.05
N GLU A 57 0.20 9.87 -8.37
CA GLU A 57 -0.24 8.76 -9.20
C GLU A 57 0.75 7.59 -9.15
N ARG A 58 2.05 7.87 -9.17
CA ARG A 58 3.08 6.85 -9.02
C ARG A 58 2.96 6.12 -7.68
N GLU A 59 2.85 6.85 -6.58
CA GLU A 59 2.71 6.23 -5.25
C GLU A 59 1.38 5.48 -5.11
N ARG A 60 0.30 5.98 -5.72
CA ARG A 60 -0.98 5.26 -5.79
C ARG A 60 -0.82 3.90 -6.44
N VAL A 61 -0.09 3.81 -7.55
CA VAL A 61 0.20 2.54 -8.22
C VAL A 61 1.02 1.62 -7.32
N ARG A 62 2.14 2.11 -6.76
CA ARG A 62 3.02 1.31 -5.88
C ARG A 62 2.26 0.73 -4.68
N VAL A 63 1.49 1.56 -3.96
CA VAL A 63 0.65 1.12 -2.83
C VAL A 63 -0.40 0.11 -3.28
N SER A 64 -1.11 0.41 -4.38
CA SER A 64 -2.18 -0.47 -4.86
C SER A 64 -1.66 -1.84 -5.27
N VAL A 65 -0.50 -1.90 -5.92
CA VAL A 65 0.14 -3.16 -6.32
C VAL A 65 0.59 -3.94 -5.10
N TRP A 66 1.27 -3.28 -4.14
CA TRP A 66 1.68 -3.94 -2.91
C TRP A 66 0.48 -4.59 -2.20
N VAL A 67 -0.62 -3.85 -2.02
CA VAL A 67 -1.82 -4.34 -1.34
C VAL A 67 -2.50 -5.46 -2.12
N ARG A 68 -2.60 -5.38 -3.46
CA ARG A 68 -3.18 -6.46 -4.27
C ARG A 68 -2.35 -7.73 -4.18
N THR A 69 -1.03 -7.62 -4.36
CA THR A 69 -0.11 -8.76 -4.28
C THR A 69 -0.16 -9.40 -2.90
N ALA A 70 -0.06 -8.59 -1.84
CA ALA A 70 -0.20 -9.08 -0.47
C ALA A 70 -1.58 -9.73 -0.24
N TYR A 71 -2.66 -9.15 -0.75
CA TYR A 71 -3.99 -9.71 -0.58
C TYR A 71 -4.15 -11.07 -1.30
N GLU A 72 -3.49 -11.29 -2.43
CA GLU A 72 -3.65 -12.52 -3.22
C GLU A 72 -2.64 -13.61 -2.88
N HIS A 73 -1.53 -13.24 -2.26
CA HIS A 73 -0.46 -14.19 -1.98
C HIS A 73 -0.90 -15.27 -0.98
N PRO A 74 -0.66 -16.56 -1.27
CA PRO A 74 -1.07 -17.68 -0.41
C PRO A 74 -0.54 -17.65 1.03
N LEU A 75 0.62 -17.02 1.27
CA LEU A 75 1.26 -16.97 2.59
C LEU A 75 0.73 -15.82 3.46
N SER A 76 -0.01 -14.87 2.89
CA SER A 76 -0.36 -13.63 3.59
C SER A 76 -1.22 -13.83 4.83
N ALA A 77 -2.09 -14.85 4.85
CA ALA A 77 -2.84 -15.18 6.06
C ALA A 77 -1.92 -15.60 7.21
N ALA A 78 -0.82 -16.31 6.93
CA ALA A 78 0.18 -16.68 7.92
C ALA A 78 1.07 -15.49 8.31
N VAL A 79 1.44 -14.63 7.36
CA VAL A 79 2.25 -13.42 7.59
C VAL A 79 1.50 -12.40 8.46
N PHE A 80 0.24 -12.10 8.14
CA PHE A 80 -0.55 -11.08 8.84
C PHE A 80 -1.37 -11.61 10.03
N GLY A 81 -1.48 -12.92 10.18
CA GLY A 81 -2.20 -13.55 11.30
C GLY A 81 -1.44 -13.53 12.63
N ARG A 82 -0.23 -12.96 12.69
CA ARG A 82 0.65 -12.97 13.86
C ARG A 82 1.24 -11.57 14.11
N PRO A 83 1.75 -11.29 15.33
CA PRO A 83 2.53 -10.08 15.58
C PRO A 83 3.71 -9.98 14.60
N ILE A 84 4.06 -8.74 14.23
CA ILE A 84 5.16 -8.45 13.31
C ILE A 84 6.48 -8.97 13.90
N GLY A 85 7.09 -9.96 13.24
CA GLY A 85 8.42 -10.47 13.58
C GLY A 85 9.57 -9.59 13.03
N PRO A 86 10.83 -9.93 13.35
CA PRO A 86 12.01 -9.12 12.98
C PRO A 86 12.12 -8.83 11.48
N VAL A 87 12.00 -9.86 10.62
CA VAL A 87 12.08 -9.71 9.16
C VAL A 87 11.02 -8.73 8.63
N ALA A 88 9.77 -8.90 9.05
CA ALA A 88 8.68 -8.02 8.65
C ALA A 88 8.85 -6.58 9.17
N HIS A 89 9.43 -6.43 10.36
CA HIS A 89 9.78 -5.11 10.91
C HIS A 89 10.84 -4.40 10.06
N GLU A 90 11.92 -5.11 9.68
CA GLU A 90 12.98 -4.58 8.83
C GLU A 90 12.46 -4.17 7.45
N VAL A 91 11.65 -5.03 6.82
CA VAL A 91 11.02 -4.71 5.52
C VAL A 91 10.14 -3.47 5.63
N ARG A 92 9.32 -3.38 6.67
CA ARG A 92 8.45 -2.23 6.90
C ARG A 92 9.26 -0.95 7.13
N ALA A 93 10.38 -1.02 7.85
CA ALA A 93 11.28 0.10 8.06
C ALA A 93 11.95 0.55 6.75
N GLY A 94 12.41 -0.38 5.92
CA GLY A 94 12.97 -0.10 4.59
C GLY A 94 11.96 0.60 3.68
N GLN A 95 10.73 0.08 3.62
CA GLN A 95 9.64 0.70 2.86
C GLN A 95 9.33 2.14 3.32
N ALA A 96 9.35 2.38 4.63
CA ALA A 96 9.16 3.71 5.19
C ALA A 96 10.31 4.66 4.82
N ALA A 97 11.56 4.19 4.89
CA ALA A 97 12.73 4.98 4.48
C ALA A 97 12.67 5.36 2.99
N GLU A 98 12.33 4.40 2.12
CA GLU A 98 12.19 4.64 0.69
C GLU A 98 11.05 5.63 0.37
N LEU A 99 9.89 5.47 1.01
CA LEU A 99 8.78 6.41 0.85
C LEU A 99 9.18 7.80 1.36
N GLY A 100 9.87 7.90 2.49
CA GLY A 100 10.39 9.15 3.04
C GLY A 100 11.30 9.87 2.04
N PHE A 101 12.26 9.14 1.46
CA PHE A 101 13.13 9.66 0.40
C PHE A 101 12.32 10.18 -0.80
N ARG A 102 11.33 9.41 -1.27
CA ARG A 102 10.49 9.83 -2.40
C ARG A 102 9.63 11.05 -2.07
N ILE A 103 9.13 11.19 -0.84
CA ILE A 103 8.43 12.41 -0.39
C ILE A 103 9.36 13.61 -0.44
N ASP A 104 10.60 13.49 0.06
CA ASP A 104 11.55 14.60 0.08
C ASP A 104 12.02 15.00 -1.33
N VAL A 105 12.27 14.04 -2.22
CA VAL A 105 12.55 14.32 -3.64
C VAL A 105 11.36 15.00 -4.32
N GLY A 106 10.14 14.54 -4.02
CA GLY A 106 8.91 15.11 -4.58
C GLY A 106 8.56 16.51 -4.04
N ARG A 107 9.13 16.92 -2.91
CA ARG A 107 8.77 18.16 -2.21
C ARG A 107 9.28 19.43 -2.87
N GLY A 108 10.46 19.44 -3.50
CA GLY A 108 11.04 20.65 -4.09
C GLY A 108 11.10 21.88 -3.16
N ARG A 109 11.10 21.70 -1.82
CA ARG A 109 11.00 22.80 -0.83
C ARG A 109 12.34 23.21 -0.25
N ALA A 110 12.44 24.49 0.11
CA ALA A 110 13.51 25.02 0.95
C ALA A 110 13.21 24.94 2.47
N VAL A 111 11.97 24.62 2.89
CA VAL A 111 11.54 24.65 4.29
C VAL A 111 11.12 23.24 4.78
N PRO A 112 11.59 22.78 5.96
CA PRO A 112 11.19 21.50 6.54
C PRO A 112 9.71 21.51 6.93
N ALA A 113 8.92 20.58 6.40
CA ALA A 113 7.54 20.40 6.87
C ALA A 113 7.50 19.63 8.20
N LYS A 114 6.49 19.90 9.03
CA LYS A 114 6.26 19.19 10.30
C LYS A 114 5.00 18.30 10.21
N PRO A 115 5.03 17.05 10.71
CA PRO A 115 6.22 16.23 10.95
C PRO A 115 7.06 16.00 9.68
N SER A 116 8.29 15.53 9.87
CA SER A 116 9.24 15.23 8.79
C SER A 116 8.67 14.21 7.80
N ALA A 117 9.25 14.14 6.59
CA ALA A 117 8.84 13.16 5.60
C ALA A 117 9.01 11.73 6.12
N GLU A 118 10.12 11.45 6.82
CA GLU A 118 10.38 10.17 7.47
C GLU A 118 9.28 9.77 8.44
N VAL A 119 8.90 10.64 9.39
CA VAL A 119 7.85 10.34 10.37
C VAL A 119 6.51 10.05 9.68
N ARG A 120 6.18 10.83 8.64
CA ARG A 120 4.96 10.61 7.85
C ARG A 120 5.02 9.31 7.06
N ALA A 121 6.17 8.96 6.50
CA ALA A 121 6.34 7.72 5.76
C ALA A 121 6.22 6.50 6.68
N VAL A 122 6.82 6.54 7.87
CA VAL A 122 6.65 5.51 8.90
C VAL A 122 5.18 5.33 9.24
N ALA A 123 4.45 6.42 9.49
CA ALA A 123 3.02 6.37 9.79
C ALA A 123 2.18 5.83 8.61
N ALA A 124 2.49 6.26 7.38
CA ALA A 124 1.75 5.83 6.19
C ALA A 124 1.95 4.33 5.91
N VAL A 125 3.19 3.84 5.95
CA VAL A 125 3.49 2.41 5.76
C VAL A 125 2.90 1.59 6.92
N ALA A 126 2.96 2.08 8.16
CA ALA A 126 2.29 1.46 9.29
C ALA A 126 0.80 1.22 9.03
N ALA A 127 0.12 2.27 8.58
CA ALA A 127 -1.31 2.23 8.34
C ALA A 127 -1.66 1.32 7.16
N MET A 128 -0.90 1.35 6.08
CA MET A 128 -1.07 0.45 4.93
C MET A 128 -0.99 -1.03 5.36
N TRP A 129 0.02 -1.38 6.16
CA TRP A 129 0.17 -2.72 6.72
C TRP A 129 -1.00 -3.09 7.64
N ALA A 130 -1.43 -2.17 8.52
CA ALA A 130 -2.53 -2.42 9.44
C ALA A 130 -3.87 -2.62 8.72
N VAL A 131 -4.19 -1.81 7.71
CA VAL A 131 -5.39 -1.97 6.87
C VAL A 131 -5.37 -3.32 6.16
N THR A 132 -4.22 -3.69 5.61
CA THR A 132 -4.04 -4.97 4.92
C THR A 132 -4.20 -6.15 5.87
N ALA A 133 -3.56 -6.11 7.04
CA ALA A 133 -3.65 -7.15 8.06
C ALA A 133 -5.08 -7.31 8.60
N THR A 134 -5.79 -6.20 8.81
CA THR A 134 -7.18 -6.21 9.28
C THR A 134 -8.09 -7.00 8.34
N ALA A 135 -7.86 -6.92 7.03
CA ALA A 135 -8.64 -7.69 6.04
C ALA A 135 -8.47 -9.22 6.14
N PHE A 136 -7.42 -9.70 6.81
CA PHE A 136 -7.22 -11.13 7.10
C PHE A 136 -7.81 -11.55 8.47
N GLY A 137 -8.10 -10.59 9.35
CA GLY A 137 -8.71 -10.86 10.66
C GLY A 137 -10.25 -10.91 10.66
N THR A 138 -10.90 -10.50 9.57
CA THR A 138 -12.37 -10.47 9.46
C THR A 138 -12.95 -11.82 9.05
N ALA A 139 -14.06 -12.23 9.68
CA ALA A 139 -14.74 -13.50 9.41
C ALA A 139 -15.16 -13.68 7.93
N ALA A 140 -15.58 -12.59 7.27
CA ALA A 140 -15.78 -12.54 5.83
C ALA A 140 -14.78 -11.55 5.23
N ARG A 141 -13.95 -12.03 4.30
CA ARG A 141 -12.90 -11.22 3.70
C ARG A 141 -13.50 -10.06 2.88
N PRO A 142 -13.17 -8.79 3.16
CA PRO A 142 -13.68 -7.66 2.39
C PRO A 142 -13.15 -7.72 0.95
N PRO A 143 -13.87 -7.21 -0.07
CA PRO A 143 -13.41 -7.24 -1.46
C PRO A 143 -12.01 -6.61 -1.63
N ARG A 144 -11.14 -7.23 -2.44
CA ARG A 144 -9.74 -6.79 -2.67
C ARG A 144 -9.63 -5.29 -2.94
N GLU A 145 -10.40 -4.79 -3.91
CA GLU A 145 -10.32 -3.37 -4.31
C GLU A 145 -10.81 -2.39 -3.23
N ARG A 146 -11.64 -2.85 -2.28
CA ARG A 146 -11.99 -2.04 -1.11
C ARG A 146 -10.77 -1.86 -0.21
N VAL A 147 -10.03 -2.93 0.08
CA VAL A 147 -8.81 -2.86 0.89
C VAL A 147 -7.75 -1.98 0.24
N VAL A 148 -7.60 -2.08 -1.09
CA VAL A 148 -6.73 -1.21 -1.88
C VAL A 148 -7.12 0.26 -1.74
N ALA A 149 -8.41 0.58 -1.91
CA ALA A 149 -8.91 1.95 -1.81
C ALA A 149 -8.73 2.51 -0.39
N ASP A 150 -9.04 1.73 0.64
CA ASP A 150 -8.90 2.12 2.05
C ASP A 150 -7.42 2.37 2.39
N ALA A 151 -6.52 1.45 2.00
CA ALA A 151 -5.09 1.58 2.23
C ALA A 151 -4.51 2.82 1.54
N TRP A 152 -4.86 3.05 0.26
CA TRP A 152 -4.41 4.24 -0.45
C TRP A 152 -4.95 5.53 0.19
N THR A 153 -6.22 5.56 0.57
CA THR A 153 -6.84 6.73 1.20
C THR A 153 -6.08 7.14 2.46
N VAL A 154 -5.78 6.18 3.34
CA VAL A 154 -5.07 6.47 4.59
C VAL A 154 -3.62 6.89 4.33
N VAL A 155 -2.93 6.23 3.40
CA VAL A 155 -1.56 6.63 2.99
C VAL A 155 -1.57 8.07 2.47
N ARG A 156 -2.47 8.37 1.53
CA ARG A 156 -2.62 9.70 0.93
C ARG A 156 -2.91 10.76 1.97
N GLU A 157 -3.85 10.53 2.89
CA GLU A 157 -4.19 11.50 3.94
C GLU A 157 -3.03 11.74 4.91
N THR A 158 -2.24 10.71 5.19
CA THR A 158 -1.06 10.81 6.07
C THR A 158 0.05 11.66 5.43
N ILE A 159 0.25 11.52 4.11
CA ILE A 159 1.32 12.21 3.37
C ILE A 159 0.87 13.52 2.73
N ALA A 160 -0.41 13.76 2.46
CA ALA A 160 -0.87 14.96 1.75
C ALA A 160 -0.38 16.29 2.37
N PRO A 161 -0.36 16.48 3.71
CA PRO A 161 0.18 17.71 4.29
C PRO A 161 1.69 17.90 4.04
N ALA A 162 2.42 16.83 3.70
CA ALA A 162 3.80 16.90 3.25
C ALA A 162 3.96 17.51 1.86
N LEU A 163 2.91 17.47 1.03
CA LEU A 163 2.96 17.79 -0.39
C LEU A 163 2.45 19.21 -0.68
N VAL A 164 1.53 19.75 0.14
CA VAL A 164 0.94 21.10 -0.05
C VAL A 164 1.89 22.23 0.37
N PRO A 165 2.32 23.14 -0.54
CA PRO A 165 3.17 24.27 -0.17
C PRO A 165 2.53 25.09 0.95
N GLU A 166 3.26 25.34 2.05
CA GLU A 166 2.84 26.31 3.04
C GLU A 166 2.81 27.68 2.36
N ILE A 167 1.62 28.20 2.07
CA ILE A 167 1.47 29.61 1.77
C ILE A 167 1.78 30.35 3.08
N PRO A 168 2.78 31.22 3.14
CA PRO A 168 2.95 32.08 4.30
C PRO A 168 1.82 33.12 4.26
N THR A 169 0.77 32.93 5.06
CA THR A 169 -0.14 34.03 5.40
C THR A 169 0.59 34.96 6.39
N TYR A 170 1.58 35.70 5.90
CA TYR A 170 2.05 36.89 6.59
C TYR A 170 1.13 38.05 6.25
N SER A 171 -0.01 38.15 6.94
CA SER A 171 -0.73 39.41 7.05
C SER A 171 -0.02 40.29 8.08
N TRP A 172 1.00 41.02 7.65
CA TRP A 172 1.50 42.16 8.43
C TRP A 172 0.51 43.32 8.30
N THR A 173 -0.50 43.37 9.17
CA THR A 173 -1.18 44.63 9.46
C THR A 173 -0.18 45.51 10.22
N ARG A 174 0.61 46.28 9.48
CA ARG A 174 1.36 47.40 10.05
C ARG A 174 0.31 48.44 10.47
N GLY A 175 0.02 48.47 11.77
CA GLY A 175 -0.73 49.55 12.38
C GLY A 175 0.02 50.87 12.14
N THR A 176 -0.70 51.83 11.60
CA THR A 176 -0.31 53.24 11.53
C THR A 176 -0.19 53.80 12.93
N TRP A 177 1.00 54.30 13.28
CA TRP A 177 1.19 55.37 14.25
C TRP A 177 1.80 56.55 13.50
#